data_AF-A0AB37T714-F1
#
_entry.id   AF-A0AB37T714-F1
#
_cell.length_a   1.000
_cell.length_b   1.000
_cell.length_c   1.000
_cell.angle_alpha   90.00
_cell.angle_beta   90.00
_cell.angle_gamma   90.00
#
_symmetry.space_group_name_H-M   'P 1'
#
loop_
_entity.id
_entity.type
_entity.pdbx_description
1 polymer ?
#
loop_
_entity_poly.entity_id
_entity_poly.type
_entity_poly.pdbx_seq_one_letter_code
_entity_poly.pdbx_strand_id
1 'polypeptide(L)'
;MRVQTRHTPNFGVARVLLSPGEAVQAAGDTMLASSFGITETVPARGGSRAGKAAPSVFNAPEGGGWIDFAPLTAGDVYPLEFTGGAGWCVSRDAILARPATVRLDPGWAPLQKLFGADSGFLEHYSGTGPLVLAAQGPVDAFELTAGELVTVRPDFLLAYPDTVQCRLRAVDQSGPQSVRTGEGLALDFAGPGRVLVQARNRRLSRG
;
A
#
# COMPACT_ATOMS: atom_id res chain seq x y z
N MET A 1 -8.76 11.65 -10.02
CA MET A 1 -9.16 10.28 -9.66
C MET A 1 -9.95 10.31 -8.36
N ARG A 2 -11.06 9.56 -8.25
CA ARG A 2 -11.83 9.35 -7.01
C ARG A 2 -12.04 7.86 -6.77
N VAL A 3 -12.22 7.45 -5.52
CA VAL A 3 -12.40 6.04 -5.13
C VAL A 3 -13.69 5.87 -4.35
N GLN A 4 -14.48 4.86 -4.73
CA GLN A 4 -15.66 4.41 -4.00
C GLN A 4 -15.43 2.96 -3.57
N THR A 5 -15.54 2.70 -2.27
CA THR A 5 -15.44 1.34 -1.73
C THR A 5 -16.79 0.63 -1.87
N ARG A 6 -16.76 -0.64 -2.27
CA ARG A 6 -17.93 -1.51 -2.42
C ARG A 6 -17.67 -2.83 -1.72
N HIS A 7 -18.73 -3.51 -1.29
CA HIS A 7 -18.63 -4.85 -0.68
C HIS A 7 -17.72 -4.90 0.56
N THR A 8 -17.56 -3.76 1.24
CA THR A 8 -16.85 -3.65 2.51
C THR A 8 -17.83 -3.85 3.68
N PRO A 9 -17.41 -4.47 4.80
CA PRO A 9 -16.11 -5.12 5.02
C PRO A 9 -16.01 -6.55 4.44
N ASN A 10 -14.82 -7.15 4.52
CA ASN A 10 -14.45 -8.56 4.26
C ASN A 10 -14.08 -8.97 2.83
N PHE A 11 -14.72 -8.39 1.80
CA PHE A 11 -14.39 -8.67 0.40
C PHE A 11 -14.48 -7.38 -0.43
N GLY A 12 -13.71 -6.37 0.01
CA GLY A 12 -13.77 -5.03 -0.53
C GLY A 12 -13.39 -4.97 -2.01
N VAL A 13 -14.12 -4.15 -2.77
CA VAL A 13 -13.84 -3.79 -4.16
C VAL A 13 -13.68 -2.27 -4.23
N ALA A 14 -12.60 -1.81 -4.87
CA ALA A 14 -12.37 -0.40 -5.09
C ALA A 14 -12.85 -0.01 -6.48
N ARG A 15 -13.93 0.76 -6.56
CA ARG A 15 -14.34 1.45 -7.79
C ARG A 15 -13.54 2.73 -7.93
N VAL A 16 -12.64 2.76 -8.90
CA VAL A 16 -11.85 3.93 -9.26
C VAL A 16 -12.57 4.68 -10.37
N LEU A 17 -12.92 5.94 -10.10
CA LEU A 17 -13.51 6.87 -11.05
C LEU A 17 -12.40 7.74 -11.65
N LEU A 18 -12.30 7.72 -12.97
CA LEU A 18 -11.31 8.45 -13.75
C LEU A 18 -11.97 9.52 -14.61
N SER A 19 -11.43 10.72 -14.55
CA SER A 19 -11.78 11.82 -15.46
C SER A 19 -11.17 11.57 -16.84
N PRO A 20 -11.61 12.29 -17.89
CA PRO A 20 -11.01 12.18 -19.22
C PRO A 20 -9.48 12.28 -19.19
N GLY A 21 -8.80 11.31 -19.82
CA GLY A 21 -7.34 11.25 -19.87
C GLY A 21 -6.62 10.90 -18.55
N GLU A 22 -7.34 10.64 -17.46
CA GLU A 22 -6.73 10.11 -16.24
C GLU A 22 -6.36 8.63 -16.40
N ALA A 23 -5.35 8.22 -15.63
CA ALA A 23 -4.88 6.85 -15.60
C ALA A 23 -4.64 6.37 -14.16
N VAL A 24 -4.76 5.06 -13.98
CA VAL A 24 -4.47 4.38 -12.71
C VAL A 24 -3.58 3.16 -12.97
N GLN A 25 -2.63 2.93 -12.08
CA GLN A 25 -1.75 1.77 -12.10
C GLN A 25 -2.26 0.73 -11.12
N ALA A 26 -2.36 -0.53 -11.56
CA ALA A 26 -2.74 -1.67 -10.73
C ALA A 26 -2.18 -2.96 -11.33
N ALA A 27 -2.16 -4.04 -10.56
CA ALA A 27 -1.85 -5.35 -11.11
C ALA A 27 -3.02 -5.82 -12.01
N GLY A 28 -2.74 -6.26 -13.24
CA GLY A 28 -3.78 -6.57 -14.22
C GLY A 28 -4.77 -7.65 -13.77
N ASP A 29 -4.28 -8.61 -12.99
CA ASP A 29 -5.08 -9.70 -12.40
C ASP A 29 -6.01 -9.27 -11.27
N THR A 30 -5.94 -8.02 -10.81
CA THR A 30 -6.88 -7.45 -9.83
C THR A 30 -8.06 -6.72 -10.47
N MET A 31 -8.04 -6.51 -11.80
CA MET A 31 -9.16 -5.87 -12.50
C MET A 31 -10.38 -6.79 -12.48
N LEU A 32 -11.49 -6.29 -11.93
CA LEU A 32 -12.77 -7.00 -11.87
C LEU A 32 -13.67 -6.63 -13.06
N ALA A 33 -13.87 -5.33 -13.29
CA ALA A 33 -14.76 -4.81 -14.33
C ALA A 33 -14.41 -3.36 -14.66
N SER A 34 -14.84 -2.86 -15.81
CA SER A 34 -14.73 -1.44 -16.15
C SER A 34 -15.90 -0.94 -16.98
N SER A 35 -16.06 0.37 -17.06
CA SER A 35 -16.84 0.99 -18.13
C SER A 35 -16.22 0.69 -19.50
N PHE A 36 -17.04 0.78 -20.55
CA PHE A 36 -16.57 0.63 -21.93
C PHE A 36 -15.52 1.69 -22.28
N GLY A 37 -14.52 1.32 -23.09
CA GLY A 37 -13.48 2.23 -23.59
C GLY A 37 -12.24 2.40 -22.70
N ILE A 38 -12.19 1.75 -21.52
CA ILE A 38 -10.93 1.67 -20.74
C ILE A 38 -9.92 0.81 -21.50
N THR A 39 -8.70 1.32 -21.65
CA THR A 39 -7.59 0.60 -22.30
C THR A 39 -6.52 0.22 -21.28
N GLU A 40 -6.00 -1.00 -21.36
CA GLU A 40 -4.90 -1.49 -20.54
C GLU A 40 -3.59 -1.50 -21.32
N THR A 41 -2.57 -0.84 -20.76
CA THR A 41 -1.18 -0.95 -21.24
C THR A 41 -0.40 -1.83 -20.28
N VAL A 42 -0.07 -3.04 -20.74
CA VAL A 42 0.72 -4.01 -19.96
C VAL A 42 2.22 -3.73 -20.16
N PRO A 43 3.02 -3.63 -19.09
CA PRO A 43 4.47 -3.46 -19.23
C PRO A 43 5.12 -4.65 -19.92
N ALA A 44 6.16 -4.39 -20.72
CA ALA A 44 6.90 -5.43 -21.44
C ALA A 44 7.48 -6.48 -20.48
N ARG A 45 7.51 -7.76 -20.92
CA ARG A 45 8.15 -8.86 -20.18
C ARG A 45 9.60 -8.50 -19.86
N GLY A 46 9.91 -8.31 -18.57
CA GLY A 46 11.25 -7.96 -18.07
C GLY A 46 11.29 -6.86 -17.01
N GLY A 47 10.19 -6.12 -16.80
CA GLY A 47 10.11 -5.05 -15.79
C GLY A 47 9.93 -5.52 -14.34
N SER A 48 10.32 -6.75 -13.98
CA SER A 48 10.07 -7.27 -12.63
C SER A 48 10.95 -6.56 -11.59
N ARG A 49 10.31 -5.97 -10.57
CA ARG A 49 11.00 -5.49 -9.36
C ARG A 49 10.76 -6.48 -8.23
N ALA A 50 11.84 -7.01 -7.66
CA ALA A 50 11.79 -7.91 -6.51
C ALA A 50 10.83 -9.12 -6.64
N GLY A 51 10.66 -9.64 -7.87
CA GLY A 51 9.79 -10.79 -8.15
C GLY A 51 8.31 -10.45 -8.38
N LYS A 52 7.91 -9.18 -8.35
CA LYS A 52 6.58 -8.73 -8.78
C LYS A 52 6.60 -8.27 -10.23
N ALA A 53 5.57 -8.64 -10.99
CA ALA A 53 5.30 -8.03 -12.28
C ALA A 53 5.08 -6.52 -12.11
N ALA A 54 5.58 -5.72 -13.05
CA ALA A 54 5.25 -4.31 -13.08
C ALA A 54 3.74 -4.12 -13.25
N PRO A 55 3.13 -3.10 -12.62
CA PRO A 55 1.70 -2.86 -12.74
C PRO A 55 1.32 -2.44 -14.16
N SER A 56 0.14 -2.86 -14.60
CA SER A 56 -0.51 -2.34 -15.81
C SER A 56 -0.94 -0.89 -15.59
N VAL A 57 -1.08 -0.16 -16.69
CA VAL A 57 -1.67 1.20 -16.69
C VAL A 57 -3.02 1.14 -17.38
N PHE A 58 -4.07 1.51 -16.65
CA PHE A 58 -5.43 1.61 -17.17
C PHE A 58 -5.75 3.08 -17.46
N ASN A 59 -6.12 3.39 -18.69
CA ASN A 59 -6.36 4.76 -19.16
C ASN A 59 -7.84 4.99 -19.46
N ALA A 60 -8.36 6.13 -19.04
CA ALA A 60 -9.72 6.56 -19.33
C ALA A 60 -9.86 7.13 -20.75
N PRO A 61 -10.96 6.85 -21.46
CA PRO A 61 -11.27 7.50 -22.73
C PRO A 61 -11.65 8.98 -22.50
N GLU A 62 -11.91 9.72 -23.59
CA GLU A 62 -12.29 11.15 -23.55
C GLU A 62 -13.55 11.46 -22.72
N GLY A 63 -14.41 10.46 -22.50
CA GLY A 63 -15.59 10.59 -21.63
C GLY A 63 -15.33 10.34 -20.14
N GLY A 64 -14.10 9.99 -19.76
CA GLY A 64 -13.82 9.42 -18.44
C GLY A 64 -14.35 7.98 -18.32
N GLY A 65 -14.32 7.43 -17.11
CA GLY A 65 -14.81 6.08 -16.88
C GLY A 65 -14.65 5.58 -15.46
N TRP A 66 -14.96 4.31 -15.26
CA TRP A 66 -14.72 3.63 -14.00
C TRP A 66 -14.05 2.28 -14.22
N ILE A 67 -13.26 1.86 -13.24
CA ILE A 67 -12.65 0.53 -13.16
C ILE A 67 -12.76 0.02 -11.73
N ASP A 68 -13.19 -1.22 -11.58
CA ASP A 68 -13.28 -1.93 -10.32
C ASP A 68 -12.03 -2.80 -10.15
N PHE A 69 -11.34 -2.67 -9.01
CA PHE A 69 -10.26 -3.55 -8.60
C PHE A 69 -10.65 -4.35 -7.35
N ALA A 70 -10.38 -5.65 -7.36
CA ALA A 70 -10.60 -6.55 -6.25
C ALA A 70 -9.26 -7.15 -5.78
N PRO A 71 -8.95 -7.15 -4.46
CA PRO A 71 -7.78 -7.84 -3.93
C PRO A 71 -7.79 -9.34 -4.25
N LEU A 72 -6.60 -9.92 -4.48
CA LEU A 72 -6.44 -11.37 -4.72
C LEU A 72 -6.70 -12.24 -3.48
N THR A 73 -6.77 -11.64 -2.30
CA THR A 73 -7.01 -12.32 -1.03
C THR A 73 -8.20 -11.70 -0.32
N ALA A 74 -8.96 -12.51 0.44
CA ALA A 74 -10.03 -12.02 1.29
C ALA A 74 -9.55 -10.89 2.21
N GLY A 75 -10.33 -9.81 2.27
CA GLY A 75 -9.88 -8.58 2.90
C GLY A 75 -10.70 -7.36 2.48
N ASP A 76 -10.23 -6.20 2.91
CA ASP A 76 -10.88 -4.92 2.68
C ASP A 76 -10.03 -4.02 1.77
N VAL A 77 -10.65 -2.95 1.25
CA VAL A 77 -9.96 -1.91 0.49
C VAL A 77 -9.99 -0.59 1.26
N TYR A 78 -8.86 0.11 1.28
CA TYR A 78 -8.69 1.35 2.02
C TYR A 78 -8.08 2.44 1.13
N PRO A 79 -8.85 3.48 0.75
CA PRO A 79 -8.30 4.62 0.04
C PRO A 79 -7.54 5.52 1.04
N LEU A 80 -6.21 5.48 0.95
CA LEU A 80 -5.32 6.35 1.70
C LEU A 80 -5.13 7.67 0.94
N GLU A 81 -5.68 8.76 1.46
CA GLU A 81 -5.64 10.06 0.78
C GLU A 81 -4.33 10.81 1.04
N PHE A 82 -3.64 11.21 -0.03
CA PHE A 82 -2.46 12.06 0.03
C PHE A 82 -2.82 13.50 -0.25
N THR A 83 -2.48 14.41 0.66
CA THR A 83 -2.76 15.85 0.55
C THR A 83 -1.60 16.66 -0.02
N GLY A 84 -0.45 16.04 -0.28
CA GLY A 84 0.77 16.70 -0.75
C GLY A 84 1.69 17.25 0.35
N GLY A 85 1.20 17.34 1.60
CA GLY A 85 2.00 17.89 2.72
C GLY A 85 2.98 16.91 3.37
N ALA A 86 2.67 15.61 3.35
CA ALA A 86 3.50 14.55 3.91
C ALA A 86 3.40 13.29 3.04
N GLY A 87 4.45 12.47 3.07
CA GLY A 87 4.46 11.14 2.47
C GLY A 87 4.00 10.07 3.46
N TRP A 88 3.97 8.83 2.98
CA TRP A 88 3.62 7.66 3.77
C TRP A 88 4.57 6.51 3.48
N CYS A 89 4.96 5.80 4.52
CA CYS A 89 5.56 4.47 4.43
C CYS A 89 4.44 3.43 4.42
N VAL A 90 4.37 2.63 3.37
CA VAL A 90 3.28 1.68 3.12
C VAL A 90 3.86 0.27 2.96
N SER A 91 3.17 -0.74 3.48
CA SER A 91 3.51 -2.13 3.24
C SER A 91 3.49 -2.41 1.74
N ARG A 92 4.62 -2.86 1.18
CA ARG A 92 4.85 -2.96 -0.28
C ARG A 92 3.87 -3.85 -1.05
N ASP A 93 3.10 -4.64 -0.33
CA ASP A 93 2.15 -5.59 -0.88
C ASP A 93 0.70 -5.25 -0.55
N ALA A 94 0.48 -4.14 0.14
CA ALA A 94 -0.84 -3.57 0.34
C ALA A 94 -1.29 -2.77 -0.88
N ILE A 95 -0.44 -2.48 -1.86
CA ILE A 95 -0.83 -1.60 -2.98
C ILE A 95 -1.79 -2.32 -3.94
N LEU A 96 -3.01 -1.80 -4.04
CA LEU A 96 -4.03 -2.28 -4.99
C LEU A 96 -4.06 -1.43 -6.25
N ALA A 97 -4.16 -0.10 -6.09
CA ALA A 97 -4.23 0.84 -7.20
C ALA A 97 -3.61 2.19 -6.84
N ARG A 98 -2.97 2.85 -7.82
CA ARG A 98 -2.24 4.11 -7.62
C ARG A 98 -2.41 5.08 -8.79
N PRO A 99 -2.78 6.35 -8.56
CA PRO A 99 -2.80 7.36 -9.60
C PRO A 99 -1.37 7.83 -9.92
N ALA A 100 -1.13 8.38 -11.12
CA ALA A 100 0.17 8.93 -11.48
C ALA A 100 0.64 10.10 -10.58
N THR A 101 -0.30 10.75 -9.89
CA THR A 101 -0.04 11.85 -8.94
C THR A 101 0.52 11.38 -7.61
N VAL A 102 0.47 10.08 -7.29
CA VAL A 102 1.12 9.47 -6.13
C VAL A 102 2.34 8.68 -6.60
N ARG A 103 3.52 9.11 -6.18
CA ARG A 103 4.82 8.62 -6.66
C ARG A 103 5.47 7.71 -5.61
N LEU A 104 6.04 6.61 -6.07
CA LEU A 104 6.91 5.73 -5.28
C LEU A 104 8.34 6.31 -5.29
N ASP A 105 8.94 6.44 -4.12
CA ASP A 105 10.37 6.69 -3.97
C ASP A 105 11.08 5.41 -3.47
N PRO A 106 11.66 4.61 -4.37
CA PRO A 106 12.38 3.39 -3.98
C PRO A 106 13.72 3.71 -3.28
N GLY A 107 14.22 4.95 -3.40
CA GLY A 107 15.50 5.39 -2.85
C GLY A 107 15.35 6.20 -1.57
N TRP A 108 14.17 6.19 -0.94
CA TRP A 108 13.89 7.08 0.19
C TRP A 108 14.80 6.77 1.39
N ALA A 109 15.69 7.72 1.68
CA ALA A 109 16.83 7.51 2.58
C ALA A 109 16.46 7.07 4.01
N PRO A 110 15.37 7.54 4.65
CA PRO A 110 15.00 7.06 5.98
C PRO A 110 14.64 5.57 6.01
N LEU A 111 13.97 5.01 5.00
CA LEU A 111 13.75 3.56 4.93
C LEU A 111 15.05 2.80 4.67
N GLN A 112 15.94 3.31 3.81
CA GLN A 112 17.26 2.69 3.61
C GLN A 112 18.09 2.67 4.90
N LYS A 113 18.02 3.73 5.72
CA LYS A 113 18.65 3.77 7.05
C LYS A 113 17.98 2.80 8.03
N LEU A 114 16.66 2.67 7.98
CA LEU A 114 15.89 1.76 8.82
C LEU A 114 16.23 0.29 8.53
N PHE A 115 16.52 -0.05 7.27
CA PHE A 115 16.68 -1.42 6.78
C PHE A 115 18.09 -1.80 6.33
N GLY A 116 19.04 -0.85 6.27
CA GLY A 116 20.44 -1.11 5.96
C GLY A 116 20.79 -1.26 4.47
N ALA A 117 20.10 -0.54 3.56
CA ALA A 117 20.48 -0.18 2.18
C ALA A 117 19.33 -0.25 1.15
N ASP A 118 18.26 -1.00 1.41
CA ASP A 118 17.05 -1.12 0.57
C ASP A 118 15.80 -0.68 1.36
N SER A 119 14.62 -0.63 0.73
CA SER A 119 13.34 -0.29 1.36
C SER A 119 12.70 -1.46 2.13
N GLY A 120 13.25 -2.68 2.05
CA GLY A 120 12.80 -3.83 2.83
C GLY A 120 11.37 -4.27 2.51
N PHE A 121 10.52 -4.36 3.54
CA PHE A 121 9.10 -4.69 3.40
C PHE A 121 8.18 -3.45 3.25
N LEU A 122 8.74 -2.24 3.28
CA LEU A 122 8.02 -0.98 3.10
C LEU A 122 8.41 -0.30 1.79
N GLU A 123 7.54 0.59 1.34
CA GLU A 123 7.75 1.48 0.21
C GLU A 123 7.30 2.89 0.63
N HIS A 124 8.03 3.92 0.19
CA HIS A 124 7.65 5.31 0.46
C HIS A 124 6.86 5.89 -0.71
N TYR A 125 5.76 6.55 -0.39
CA TYR A 125 4.90 7.22 -1.35
C TYR A 125 4.73 8.69 -0.98
N SER A 126 4.61 9.57 -1.98
CA SER A 126 4.30 10.99 -1.81
C SER A 126 3.52 11.54 -3.01
N GLY A 127 2.90 12.70 -2.85
CA GLY A 127 2.12 13.35 -3.91
C GLY A 127 0.70 13.66 -3.47
N THR A 128 -0.27 13.59 -4.38
CA THR A 128 -1.66 13.98 -4.12
C THR A 128 -2.65 12.97 -4.67
N GLY A 129 -3.75 12.73 -3.96
CA GLY A 129 -4.83 11.84 -4.37
C GLY A 129 -4.83 10.48 -3.65
N PRO A 130 -5.78 9.59 -4.00
CA PRO A 130 -6.00 8.36 -3.24
C PRO A 130 -5.08 7.23 -3.70
N LEU A 131 -4.22 6.73 -2.81
CA LEU A 131 -3.55 5.44 -2.96
C LEU A 131 -4.47 4.35 -2.40
N VAL A 132 -4.88 3.39 -3.23
CA VAL A 132 -5.78 2.33 -2.80
C VAL A 132 -4.98 1.17 -2.23
N LEU A 133 -5.25 0.84 -0.97
CA LEU A 133 -4.64 -0.27 -0.27
C LEU A 133 -5.59 -1.47 -0.22
N ALA A 134 -5.05 -2.68 -0.34
CA ALA A 134 -5.68 -3.94 0.03
C ALA A 134 -5.18 -4.34 1.42
N ALA A 135 -6.11 -4.53 2.35
CA ALA A 135 -5.85 -4.98 3.70
C ALA A 135 -6.41 -6.39 3.91
N GLN A 136 -5.71 -7.23 4.66
CA GLN A 136 -6.25 -8.51 5.10
C GLN A 136 -7.12 -8.29 6.34
N GLY A 137 -8.43 -8.20 6.12
CA GLY A 137 -9.41 -7.83 7.13
C GLY A 137 -9.59 -6.31 7.29
N PRO A 138 -10.39 -5.88 8.28
CA PRO A 138 -10.61 -4.47 8.56
C PRO A 138 -9.32 -3.72 8.85
N VAL A 139 -9.28 -2.44 8.45
CA VAL A 139 -8.23 -1.51 8.81
C VAL A 139 -8.55 -0.89 10.16
N ASP A 140 -7.56 -0.89 11.05
CA ASP A 140 -7.59 -0.21 12.35
C ASP A 140 -6.46 0.83 12.43
N ALA A 141 -6.59 1.79 13.35
CA ALA A 141 -5.68 2.91 13.47
C ALA A 141 -5.30 3.15 14.93
N PHE A 142 -4.00 3.10 15.21
CA PHE A 142 -3.46 3.62 16.46
C PHE A 142 -3.20 5.11 16.32
N GLU A 143 -3.97 5.93 17.03
CA GLU A 143 -3.70 7.35 17.21
C GLU A 143 -2.73 7.52 18.37
N LEU A 144 -1.54 8.05 18.07
CA LEU A 144 -0.49 8.31 19.05
C LEU A 144 -0.43 9.80 19.28
N THR A 145 -0.60 10.21 20.54
CA THR A 145 -0.29 11.55 21.01
C THR A 145 1.21 11.69 21.29
N ALA A 146 1.68 12.90 21.55
CA ALA A 146 3.10 13.14 21.80
C ALA A 146 3.59 12.35 23.02
N GLY A 147 4.63 11.53 22.83
CA GLY A 147 5.21 10.69 23.89
C GLY A 147 4.58 9.28 24.01
N GLU A 148 3.49 8.99 23.31
CA GLU A 148 2.95 7.63 23.25
C GLU A 148 3.78 6.74 22.33
N LEU A 149 3.92 5.48 22.74
CA LEU A 149 4.70 4.46 22.05
C LEU A 149 3.82 3.25 21.74
N VAL A 150 3.97 2.68 20.55
CA VAL A 150 3.36 1.39 20.19
C VAL A 150 4.34 0.52 19.42
N THR A 151 4.34 -0.77 19.73
CA THR A 151 5.10 -1.77 18.96
C THR A 151 4.13 -2.52 18.04
N VAL A 152 4.42 -2.56 16.75
CA VAL A 152 3.61 -3.28 15.75
C VAL A 152 4.47 -4.33 15.03
N ARG A 153 3.89 -5.50 14.77
CA ARG A 153 4.55 -6.52 13.93
C ARG A 153 4.37 -6.16 12.45
N PRO A 154 5.40 -6.32 11.60
CA PRO A 154 5.30 -6.04 10.17
C PRO A 154 4.13 -6.70 9.44
N ASP A 155 3.68 -7.88 9.87
CA ASP A 155 2.56 -8.61 9.24
C ASP A 155 1.19 -7.97 9.41
N PHE A 156 1.06 -7.10 10.39
CA PHE A 156 -0.16 -6.34 10.67
C PHE A 156 -0.02 -4.88 10.26
N LEU A 157 1.19 -4.39 9.96
CA LEU A 157 1.38 -3.01 9.53
C LEU A 157 0.85 -2.80 8.11
N LEU A 158 0.01 -1.78 7.95
CA LEU A 158 -0.50 -1.34 6.65
C LEU A 158 0.25 -0.11 6.15
N ALA A 159 0.27 0.98 6.93
CA ALA A 159 0.94 2.22 6.58
C ALA A 159 1.14 3.17 7.78
N TYR A 160 2.05 4.12 7.66
CA TYR A 160 2.19 5.26 8.59
C TYR A 160 2.74 6.50 7.86
N PRO A 161 2.40 7.74 8.27
CA PRO A 161 2.96 8.95 7.70
C PRO A 161 4.47 9.02 7.94
N ASP A 162 5.22 9.57 6.98
CA ASP A 162 6.67 9.70 7.09
C ASP A 162 7.15 10.68 8.18
N THR A 163 6.22 11.39 8.82
CA THR A 163 6.46 12.23 9.99
C THR A 163 6.51 11.45 11.31
N VAL A 164 6.00 10.21 11.35
CA VAL A 164 5.99 9.38 12.57
C VAL A 164 7.35 8.75 12.78
N GLN A 165 7.90 8.91 13.98
CA GLN A 165 9.18 8.29 14.33
C GLN A 165 9.02 6.78 14.41
N CYS A 166 9.95 6.05 13.78
CA CYS A 166 9.91 4.61 13.68
C CYS A 166 11.29 4.00 13.90
N ARG A 167 11.34 2.93 14.69
CA ARG A 167 12.55 2.12 14.93
C ARG A 167 12.27 0.66 14.62
N LEU A 168 13.19 0.04 13.88
CA LEU A 168 13.19 -1.40 13.64
C LEU A 168 14.05 -2.12 14.68
N ARG A 169 13.58 -3.27 15.18
CA ARG A 169 14.38 -4.17 16.00
C ARG A 169 14.01 -5.63 15.81
N ALA A 170 14.96 -6.50 16.16
CA ALA A 170 14.70 -7.92 16.37
C ALA A 170 13.72 -8.12 17.53
N VAL A 171 12.84 -9.10 17.38
CA VAL A 171 11.97 -9.57 18.48
C VAL A 171 12.75 -10.51 19.39
N ASP A 172 13.56 -11.38 18.79
CA ASP A 172 14.56 -12.21 19.43
C ASP A 172 15.88 -12.00 18.68
N GLN A 173 16.93 -11.61 19.41
CA GLN A 173 18.25 -11.35 18.83
C GLN A 173 18.92 -12.62 18.29
N SER A 174 18.54 -13.79 18.81
CA SER A 174 19.03 -15.11 18.40
C SER A 174 18.15 -15.81 17.35
N GLY A 175 16.95 -15.27 17.10
CA GLY A 175 15.96 -15.85 16.19
C GLY A 175 16.18 -15.46 14.72
N PRO A 176 15.54 -16.19 13.78
CA PRO A 176 15.59 -15.85 12.37
C PRO A 176 14.92 -14.50 12.09
N GLN A 177 15.51 -13.72 11.18
CA GLN A 177 15.04 -12.38 10.83
C GLN A 177 15.12 -12.16 9.32
N SER A 178 14.15 -11.42 8.78
CA SER A 178 14.17 -11.03 7.37
C SER A 178 13.65 -9.62 7.18
N VAL A 179 14.56 -8.72 6.81
CA VAL A 179 14.23 -7.33 6.43
C VAL A 179 13.35 -7.27 5.18
N ARG A 180 13.41 -8.29 4.32
CA ARG A 180 12.59 -8.35 3.11
C ARG A 180 11.13 -8.66 3.40
N THR A 181 10.85 -9.51 4.39
CA THR A 181 9.49 -9.97 4.72
C THR A 181 8.94 -9.39 6.02
N GLY A 182 9.79 -8.81 6.87
CA GLY A 182 9.44 -8.38 8.22
C GLY A 182 9.41 -9.51 9.26
N GLU A 183 9.75 -10.74 8.86
CA GLU A 183 9.78 -11.90 9.76
C GLU A 183 10.82 -11.72 10.87
N GLY A 184 10.46 -12.10 12.11
CA GLY A 184 11.35 -11.96 13.27
C GLY A 184 11.54 -10.52 13.78
N LEU A 185 10.92 -9.52 13.13
CA LEU A 185 11.12 -8.10 13.42
C LEU A 185 9.89 -7.45 14.08
N ALA A 186 10.13 -6.32 14.73
CA ALA A 186 9.13 -5.42 15.28
C ALA A 186 9.47 -3.96 14.90
N LEU A 187 8.43 -3.15 14.75
CA LEU A 187 8.54 -1.70 14.56
C LEU A 187 7.98 -1.00 15.80
N ASP A 188 8.81 -0.18 16.44
CA ASP A 188 8.39 0.69 17.53
C ASP A 188 8.13 2.09 16.96
N PHE A 189 6.94 2.63 17.21
CA PHE A 189 6.52 3.95 16.76
C PHE A 189 6.39 4.90 17.95
N ALA A 190 6.74 6.17 17.73
CA ALA A 190 6.54 7.23 18.71
C ALA A 190 5.71 8.36 18.10
N GLY A 191 4.68 8.78 18.85
CA GLY A 191 3.79 9.87 18.46
C GLY A 191 4.42 11.27 18.56
N PRO A 192 3.77 12.29 17.97
CA PRO A 192 2.39 12.24 17.50
C PRO A 192 2.21 11.68 16.07
N GLY A 193 1.10 11.00 15.84
CA GLY A 193 0.65 10.59 14.50
C GLY A 193 -0.17 9.30 14.50
N ARG A 194 -0.47 8.79 13.31
CA ARG A 194 -1.33 7.62 13.12
C ARG A 194 -0.55 6.44 12.55
N VAL A 195 -0.76 5.24 13.09
CA VAL A 195 -0.26 3.98 12.51
C VAL A 195 -1.45 3.13 12.07
N LEU A 196 -1.52 2.84 10.78
CA LEU A 196 -2.56 1.99 10.19
C LEU A 196 -2.15 0.52 10.24
N VAL A 197 -3.04 -0.32 10.75
CA VAL A 197 -2.85 -1.77 10.84
C VAL A 197 -4.03 -2.51 10.22
N GLN A 198 -3.85 -3.81 9.99
CA GLN A 198 -4.91 -4.73 9.54
C GLN A 198 -5.15 -5.81 10.59
N ALA A 199 -6.39 -6.29 10.70
CA ALA A 199 -6.78 -7.23 11.75
C ALA A 199 -6.32 -8.69 11.50
N ARG A 200 -5.97 -9.07 10.26
CA ARG A 200 -5.54 -10.44 9.92
C ARG A 200 -4.10 -10.48 9.48
N ASN A 201 -3.40 -11.53 9.92
CA ASN A 201 -2.00 -11.75 9.61
C ASN A 201 -1.81 -12.07 8.13
N ARG A 202 -0.91 -11.32 7.50
CA ARG A 202 -0.58 -11.42 6.09
C ARG A 202 0.06 -12.73 5.63
N ARG A 203 0.76 -13.45 6.51
CA ARG A 203 1.45 -14.71 6.17
C ARG A 203 0.49 -15.89 6.01
N LEU A 204 -0.68 -15.86 6.64
CA LEU A 204 -1.64 -16.96 6.61
C LEU A 204 -2.43 -17.07 5.28
N SER A 205 -2.21 -16.18 4.32
CA SER A 205 -2.88 -16.21 3.01
C SER A 205 -2.01 -16.76 1.88
N ARG A 206 -0.76 -17.15 2.13
CA ARG A 206 0.13 -17.81 1.15
C ARG A 206 0.18 -19.31 1.45
N GLY A 207 -0.98 -19.96 1.33
CA GLY A 207 -1.13 -21.42 1.35
C GLY A 207 -1.25 -21.96 -0.07
#